data_AF-A0A534CUP7-F1
#
_entry.id   AF-A0A534CUP7-F1
#
_cell.length_a   1.000
_cell.length_b   1.000
_cell.length_c   1.000
_cell.angle_alpha   90.00
_cell.angle_beta   90.00
_cell.angle_gamma   90.00
#
_symmetry.space_group_name_H-M   'P 1'
#
loop_
_entity.id
_entity.type
_entity.pdbx_description
1 polymer ?
#
loop_
_entity_poly.entity_id
_entity_poly.type
_entity_poly.pdbx_seq_one_letter_code
_entity_poly.pdbx_strand_id
1 'polypeptide(L)'
;MISYAEGSFGTSAVTGESDNIADSYSLQINMNTFSTSACSGVPGCIGWQQYVFDNNPADGFATAVYLQYWLIYHPSNCPSGYTYSSGPGAPGCFKNSLGAGVPVQAINNLSSLAMTGTAVQGGLDQITLYTGTSIYSTYGEDTVLNASSGWTEAEFNVFGYDSSGPVATFSSGTLLSVETMVSNGASKSAPTVTDTGYTFESNNLTLAPLVCQVADPNGPYIWFQESYGATPATTCPVTPNSLPAPTVTTTGPTGTEIETFSFTWPNVSGATYYLMSRNGADSTITGNYSAVYISCQQTVDVQFSSCDAAGCGWPETVLNAKNTHQCN
;
A
#
# COMPACT_ATOMS: atom_id res chain seq x y z
N MET A 1 -8.21 0.68 14.49
CA MET A 1 -8.30 0.73 13.02
C MET A 1 -6.90 0.78 12.48
N ILE A 2 -6.65 0.06 11.40
CA ILE A 2 -5.43 0.22 10.61
C ILE A 2 -5.50 1.60 9.97
N SER A 3 -4.39 2.34 10.03
CA SER A 3 -4.19 3.59 9.30
C SER A 3 -3.17 3.43 8.18
N TYR A 4 -2.41 2.34 8.21
CA TYR A 4 -1.29 2.07 7.34
C TYR A 4 -1.12 0.56 7.13
N ALA A 5 -0.91 0.13 5.88
CA ALA A 5 -0.43 -1.21 5.58
C ALA A 5 0.67 -1.19 4.52
N GLU A 6 1.58 -2.15 4.60
CA GLU A 6 2.63 -2.39 3.62
C GLU A 6 2.59 -3.84 3.16
N GLY A 7 2.86 -4.02 1.88
CA GLY A 7 3.17 -5.29 1.29
C GLY A 7 4.54 -5.26 0.65
N SER A 8 5.37 -6.24 0.97
CA SER A 8 6.67 -6.41 0.33
C SER A 8 7.01 -7.89 0.17
N PHE A 9 8.07 -8.14 -0.61
CA PHE A 9 8.58 -9.49 -0.83
C PHE A 9 9.98 -9.60 -0.24
N GLY A 10 10.17 -10.55 0.67
CA GLY A 10 11.49 -10.95 1.15
C GLY A 10 12.25 -11.74 0.07
N THR A 11 13.19 -12.58 0.51
CA THR A 11 13.92 -13.46 -0.43
C THR A 11 12.93 -14.34 -1.19
N SER A 12 12.77 -14.04 -2.48
CA SER A 12 11.84 -14.73 -3.37
C SER A 12 12.61 -15.30 -4.56
N ALA A 13 12.25 -16.52 -4.95
CA ALA A 13 12.80 -17.18 -6.12
C ALA A 13 11.66 -17.32 -7.12
N VAL A 14 11.62 -16.42 -8.11
CA VAL A 14 10.63 -16.46 -9.19
C VAL A 14 11.32 -17.01 -10.42
N THR A 15 10.90 -18.19 -10.87
CA THR A 15 11.50 -18.87 -12.03
C THR A 15 10.90 -18.41 -13.36
N GLY A 16 9.77 -17.70 -13.30
CA GLY A 16 9.04 -17.11 -14.43
C GLY A 16 7.53 -17.26 -14.24
N GLU A 17 6.77 -16.68 -15.15
CA GLU A 17 5.33 -16.95 -15.30
C GLU A 17 5.07 -17.93 -16.44
N SER A 18 3.83 -18.41 -16.53
CA SER A 18 3.40 -19.39 -17.53
C SER A 18 2.01 -19.10 -18.10
N ASP A 19 1.45 -17.95 -17.78
CA ASP A 19 0.26 -17.44 -18.49
C ASP A 19 0.66 -16.90 -19.88
N ASN A 20 -0.36 -16.59 -20.69
CA ASN A 20 -0.16 -16.20 -22.09
C ASN A 20 0.24 -14.72 -22.26
N ILE A 21 0.38 -13.97 -21.16
CA ILE A 21 0.73 -12.54 -21.19
C ILE A 21 1.84 -12.30 -20.19
N ALA A 22 3.06 -12.17 -20.70
CA ALA A 22 4.21 -11.93 -19.86
C ALA A 22 4.06 -10.63 -19.04
N ASP A 23 4.55 -10.66 -17.81
CA ASP A 23 4.52 -9.62 -16.79
C ASP A 23 3.12 -9.07 -16.52
N SER A 24 2.09 -9.90 -16.65
CA SER A 24 0.68 -9.50 -16.46
C SER A 24 0.15 -9.89 -15.09
N TYR A 25 0.25 -9.01 -14.11
CA TYR A 25 -0.19 -9.25 -12.74
C TYR A 25 -0.60 -7.95 -12.06
N SER A 26 -1.19 -8.06 -10.87
CA SER A 26 -1.38 -6.92 -9.98
C SER A 26 -0.75 -7.20 -8.62
N LEU A 27 -0.27 -6.14 -7.96
CA LEU A 27 -0.07 -6.15 -6.52
C LEU A 27 -1.26 -5.44 -5.90
N GLN A 28 -1.84 -6.03 -4.87
CA GLN A 28 -3.01 -5.45 -4.21
C GLN A 28 -2.79 -5.41 -2.70
N ILE A 29 -3.10 -4.27 -2.08
CA ILE A 29 -3.43 -4.24 -0.65
C ILE A 29 -4.94 -4.08 -0.56
N ASN A 30 -5.61 -5.13 -0.12
CA ASN A 30 -7.06 -5.16 0.03
C ASN A 30 -7.44 -4.94 1.49
N MET A 31 -8.40 -4.06 1.73
CA MET A 31 -9.00 -3.92 3.05
C MET A 31 -10.08 -4.98 3.27
N ASN A 32 -10.46 -5.20 4.53
CA ASN A 32 -11.78 -5.78 4.80
C ASN A 32 -12.92 -4.90 4.24
N THR A 33 -14.10 -5.49 4.10
CA THR A 33 -15.32 -4.71 3.82
C THR A 33 -15.82 -4.00 5.08
N PHE A 34 -16.51 -2.88 4.91
CA PHE A 34 -16.98 -2.04 6.02
C PHE A 34 -18.27 -1.28 5.69
N SER A 35 -18.94 -0.77 6.72
CA SER A 35 -20.09 0.12 6.52
C SER A 35 -19.63 1.51 6.10
N THR A 36 -20.29 2.12 5.12
CA THR A 36 -19.96 3.45 4.62
C THR A 36 -21.20 4.29 4.36
N SER A 37 -21.10 5.60 4.61
CA SER A 37 -22.15 6.55 4.22
C SER A 37 -22.29 6.70 2.70
N ALA A 38 -21.27 6.30 1.92
CA ALA A 38 -21.31 6.35 0.45
C ALA A 38 -22.43 5.46 -0.13
N CYS A 39 -22.84 4.41 0.59
CA CYS A 39 -23.99 3.58 0.25
C CYS A 39 -25.35 4.31 0.30
N SER A 40 -25.41 5.54 0.84
CA SER A 40 -26.60 6.39 0.82
C SER A 40 -27.90 5.71 1.32
N GLY A 41 -27.77 4.81 2.30
CA GLY A 41 -28.89 4.08 2.89
C GLY A 41 -29.39 2.87 2.09
N VAL A 42 -28.72 2.48 1.01
CA VAL A 42 -29.03 1.24 0.27
C VAL A 42 -28.85 0.03 1.20
N PRO A 43 -29.90 -0.76 1.46
CA PRO A 43 -29.80 -1.94 2.33
C PRO A 43 -28.81 -2.98 1.78
N GLY A 44 -27.90 -3.45 2.64
CA GLY A 44 -26.92 -4.48 2.29
C GLY A 44 -25.69 -3.98 1.52
N CYS A 45 -25.67 -2.70 1.11
CA CYS A 45 -24.50 -2.10 0.50
C CYS A 45 -23.37 -1.94 1.52
N ILE A 46 -22.15 -2.27 1.11
CA ILE A 46 -20.93 -2.15 1.92
C ILE A 46 -19.81 -1.50 1.10
N GLY A 47 -18.92 -0.79 1.81
CA GLY A 47 -17.72 -0.20 1.24
C GLY A 47 -16.59 -1.22 1.22
N TRP A 48 -15.76 -1.14 0.19
CA TRP A 48 -14.50 -1.87 0.09
C TRP A 48 -13.50 -1.03 -0.70
N GLN A 49 -12.25 -0.99 -0.24
CA GLN A 49 -11.19 -0.21 -0.86
C GLN A 49 -9.98 -1.10 -1.06
N GLN A 50 -9.35 -0.95 -2.22
CA GLN A 50 -8.10 -1.62 -2.57
C GLN A 50 -7.09 -0.60 -3.09
N TYR A 51 -5.83 -0.85 -2.77
CA TYR A 51 -4.68 -0.16 -3.36
C TYR A 51 -4.08 -1.10 -4.40
N VAL A 52 -4.00 -0.65 -5.65
CA VAL A 52 -3.63 -1.50 -6.78
C VAL A 52 -2.39 -0.94 -7.46
N PHE A 53 -1.36 -1.77 -7.60
CA PHE A 53 -0.42 -1.65 -8.70
C PHE A 53 -0.84 -2.62 -9.80
N ASP A 54 -1.12 -2.05 -10.96
CA ASP A 54 -1.64 -2.75 -12.12
C ASP A 54 -0.55 -2.85 -13.19
N ASN A 55 -0.10 -4.07 -13.49
CA ASN A 55 1.03 -4.35 -14.35
C ASN A 55 0.58 -5.18 -15.56
N ASN A 56 0.28 -4.54 -16.68
CA ASN A 56 -0.01 -5.19 -17.96
C ASN A 56 0.70 -4.50 -19.12
N PRO A 57 1.67 -5.17 -19.77
CA PRO A 57 2.39 -4.61 -20.92
C PRO A 57 1.59 -4.66 -22.24
N ALA A 58 0.49 -5.41 -22.32
CA ALA A 58 -0.25 -5.66 -23.56
C ALA A 58 -1.37 -4.65 -23.87
N ASP A 59 -1.91 -3.96 -22.86
CA ASP A 59 -3.19 -3.26 -23.01
C ASP A 59 -3.11 -1.80 -23.49
N GLY A 60 -1.92 -1.25 -23.74
CA GLY A 60 -1.76 0.14 -24.18
C GLY A 60 -2.23 1.20 -23.15
N PHE A 61 -2.89 0.78 -22.07
CA PHE A 61 -3.03 1.52 -20.83
C PHE A 61 -1.71 1.42 -20.07
N ALA A 62 -1.26 2.56 -19.51
CA ALA A 62 -0.04 2.59 -18.74
C ALA A 62 -0.22 1.73 -17.48
N THR A 63 0.73 0.82 -17.25
CA THR A 63 0.97 0.22 -15.94
C THR A 63 0.97 1.32 -14.87
N ALA A 64 0.22 1.15 -13.79
CA ALA A 64 -0.10 2.27 -12.91
C ALA A 64 -0.41 1.84 -11.48
N VAL A 65 -0.20 2.77 -10.54
CA VAL A 65 -0.77 2.68 -9.19
C VAL A 65 -2.04 3.51 -9.07
N TYR A 66 -3.06 2.99 -8.39
CA TYR A 66 -4.30 3.71 -8.11
C TYR A 66 -5.05 3.15 -6.90
N LEU A 67 -5.99 3.93 -6.38
CA LEU A 67 -6.98 3.50 -5.41
C LEU A 67 -8.23 3.05 -6.17
N GLN A 68 -8.81 1.92 -5.80
CA GLN A 68 -10.10 1.49 -6.32
C GLN A 68 -11.12 1.35 -5.19
N TYR A 69 -12.28 1.94 -5.41
CA TYR A 69 -13.36 2.09 -4.44
C TYR A 69 -14.57 1.31 -4.91
N TRP A 70 -15.11 0.47 -4.04
CA TRP A 70 -16.29 -0.33 -4.30
C TRP A 70 -17.40 -0.03 -3.32
N LEU A 71 -18.62 0.03 -3.86
CA LEU A 71 -19.88 -0.09 -3.16
C LEU A 71 -20.47 -1.44 -3.54
N ILE A 72 -20.07 -2.47 -2.82
CA ILE A 72 -20.49 -3.85 -3.06
C ILE A 72 -21.97 -3.99 -2.69
N TYR A 73 -22.71 -4.75 -3.48
CA TYR A 73 -24.16 -4.93 -3.43
C TYR A 73 -24.99 -3.65 -3.66
N HIS A 74 -24.36 -2.56 -4.10
CA HIS A 74 -25.09 -1.40 -4.58
C HIS A 74 -25.81 -1.73 -5.91
N PRO A 75 -27.07 -1.33 -6.09
CA PRO A 75 -27.80 -1.54 -7.35
C PRO A 75 -27.16 -0.76 -8.51
N SER A 76 -27.55 -1.11 -9.74
CA SER A 76 -26.96 -0.58 -10.98
C SER A 76 -27.11 0.91 -11.22
N ASN A 77 -27.97 1.60 -10.47
CA ASN A 77 -28.04 3.06 -10.43
C ASN A 77 -26.90 3.65 -9.59
N CYS A 78 -25.66 3.48 -10.08
CA CYS A 78 -24.48 3.91 -9.37
C CYS A 78 -24.43 5.42 -9.11
N PRO A 79 -23.80 5.85 -7.99
CA PRO A 79 -23.50 7.26 -7.76
C PRO A 79 -22.69 7.86 -8.91
N SER A 80 -22.72 9.19 -9.05
CA SER A 80 -21.96 9.88 -10.09
C SER A 80 -20.47 9.53 -10.04
N GLY A 81 -19.88 9.21 -11.20
CA GLY A 81 -18.48 8.81 -11.33
C GLY A 81 -18.20 7.34 -11.04
N TYR A 82 -19.19 6.56 -10.61
CA TYR A 82 -19.07 5.11 -10.47
C TYR A 82 -19.64 4.36 -11.68
N THR A 83 -19.02 3.23 -11.98
CA THR A 83 -19.42 2.27 -13.01
C THR A 83 -20.02 1.05 -12.32
N TYR A 84 -21.11 0.52 -12.86
CA TYR A 84 -21.68 -0.74 -12.37
C TYR A 84 -20.89 -1.94 -12.91
N SER A 85 -20.50 -2.85 -12.02
CA SER A 85 -19.98 -4.16 -12.37
C SER A 85 -20.97 -5.24 -11.94
N SER A 86 -21.30 -6.14 -12.87
CA SER A 86 -22.02 -7.38 -12.59
C SER A 86 -21.09 -8.58 -12.41
N GLY A 87 -19.79 -8.33 -12.17
CA GLY A 87 -18.76 -9.35 -12.10
C GLY A 87 -18.99 -10.38 -10.98
N PRO A 88 -18.37 -11.57 -11.10
CA PRO A 88 -18.38 -12.55 -10.03
C PRO A 88 -17.64 -12.00 -8.79
N GLY A 89 -18.10 -12.36 -7.59
CA GLY A 89 -17.44 -12.00 -6.33
C GLY A 89 -17.98 -10.73 -5.65
N ALA A 90 -18.21 -9.64 -6.40
CA ALA A 90 -18.65 -8.37 -5.82
C ALA A 90 -19.52 -7.53 -6.78
N PRO A 91 -20.78 -7.92 -7.08
CA PRO A 91 -21.66 -7.09 -7.89
C PRO A 91 -21.88 -5.76 -7.18
N GLY A 92 -21.74 -4.63 -7.88
CA GLY A 92 -21.79 -3.33 -7.23
C GLY A 92 -21.27 -2.20 -8.10
N CYS A 93 -21.07 -1.05 -7.47
CA CYS A 93 -20.58 0.15 -8.13
C CYS A 93 -19.11 0.35 -7.77
N PHE A 94 -18.24 0.56 -8.76
CA PHE A 94 -16.83 0.83 -8.53
C PHE A 94 -16.35 2.10 -9.23
N LYS A 95 -15.28 2.69 -8.73
CA LYS A 95 -14.52 3.73 -9.43
C LYS A 95 -13.05 3.66 -9.02
N ASN A 96 -12.18 4.24 -9.85
CA ASN A 96 -10.77 4.41 -9.53
C ASN A 96 -10.45 5.88 -9.22
N SER A 97 -9.39 6.12 -8.45
CA SER A 97 -8.75 7.43 -8.39
C SER A 97 -8.06 7.76 -9.72
N LEU A 98 -7.47 8.95 -9.81
CA LEU A 98 -6.40 9.17 -10.79
C LEU A 98 -5.25 8.22 -10.49
N GLY A 99 -4.65 7.65 -11.54
CA GLY A 99 -3.51 6.76 -11.42
C GLY A 99 -2.18 7.48 -11.66
N ALA A 100 -1.09 6.95 -11.11
CA ALA A 100 0.27 7.35 -11.48
C ALA A 100 0.92 6.26 -12.33
N GLY A 101 1.41 6.64 -13.52
CA GLY A 101 2.04 5.70 -14.44
C GLY A 101 3.39 5.20 -13.91
N VAL A 102 3.54 3.89 -13.89
CA VAL A 102 4.73 3.12 -13.50
C VAL A 102 5.26 2.45 -14.75
N PRO A 103 6.58 2.32 -14.99
CA PRO A 103 7.09 1.40 -16.01
C PRO A 103 6.75 -0.06 -15.70
N VAL A 104 6.56 -0.89 -16.73
CA VAL A 104 6.33 -2.33 -16.57
C VAL A 104 7.39 -2.94 -15.65
N GLN A 105 6.94 -3.70 -14.66
CA GLN A 105 7.80 -4.41 -13.72
C GLN A 105 7.83 -5.89 -14.07
N ALA A 106 9.00 -6.42 -14.39
CA ALA A 106 9.12 -7.84 -14.68
C ALA A 106 8.73 -8.69 -13.45
N ILE A 107 8.07 -9.83 -13.63
CA ILE A 107 7.61 -10.67 -12.52
C ILE A 107 8.77 -11.22 -11.68
N ASN A 108 9.96 -11.34 -12.25
CA ASN A 108 11.17 -11.71 -11.52
C ASN A 108 11.75 -10.56 -10.65
N ASN A 109 11.20 -9.35 -10.74
CA ASN A 109 11.60 -8.18 -9.94
C ASN A 109 10.78 -8.03 -8.65
N LEU A 110 9.88 -8.97 -8.32
CA LEU A 110 8.99 -8.86 -7.15
C LEU A 110 9.76 -8.57 -5.84
N SER A 111 10.94 -9.16 -5.62
CA SER A 111 11.77 -8.91 -4.43
C SER A 111 12.28 -7.47 -4.29
N SER A 112 12.19 -6.66 -5.35
CA SER A 112 12.54 -5.24 -5.34
C SER A 112 11.31 -4.34 -5.14
N LEU A 113 10.10 -4.90 -5.16
CA LEU A 113 8.86 -4.15 -5.09
C LEU A 113 8.35 -4.08 -3.64
N ALA A 114 7.86 -2.91 -3.26
CA ALA A 114 7.10 -2.71 -2.04
C ALA A 114 5.95 -1.74 -2.31
N MET A 115 4.79 -2.00 -1.70
CA MET A 115 3.60 -1.18 -1.86
C MET A 115 3.03 -0.78 -0.50
N THR A 116 2.54 0.45 -0.40
CA THR A 116 1.96 1.00 0.81
C THR A 116 0.55 1.50 0.57
N GLY A 117 -0.32 1.37 1.57
CA GLY A 117 -1.65 1.95 1.58
C GLY A 117 -1.91 2.69 2.88
N THR A 118 -2.45 3.91 2.82
CA THR A 118 -2.82 4.68 4.02
C THR A 118 -4.24 5.17 3.96
N ALA A 119 -4.96 5.10 5.10
CA ALA A 119 -6.28 5.72 5.23
C ALA A 119 -6.27 6.73 6.38
N VAL A 120 -6.54 8.00 6.07
CA VAL A 120 -6.41 9.11 7.03
C VAL A 120 -7.76 9.77 7.25
N GLN A 121 -8.23 9.77 8.50
CA GLN A 121 -9.55 10.34 8.84
C GLN A 121 -9.68 11.81 8.43
N GLY A 122 -10.62 12.11 7.53
CA GLY A 122 -10.82 13.46 6.98
C GLY A 122 -9.61 13.97 6.16
N GLY A 123 -8.71 13.05 5.82
CA GLY A 123 -7.45 13.24 5.13
C GLY A 123 -7.50 12.72 3.71
N LEU A 124 -6.32 12.39 3.20
CA LEU A 124 -6.18 11.66 1.95
C LEU A 124 -5.88 10.18 2.24
N ASP A 125 -6.49 9.32 1.45
CA ASP A 125 -6.05 7.94 1.31
C ASP A 125 -4.98 7.89 0.21
N GLN A 126 -3.91 7.13 0.42
CA GLN A 126 -2.73 7.16 -0.44
C GLN A 126 -2.22 5.77 -0.76
N ILE A 127 -1.77 5.59 -2.01
CA ILE A 127 -0.97 4.45 -2.44
C ILE A 127 0.43 4.90 -2.82
N THR A 128 1.43 4.09 -2.50
CA THR A 128 2.80 4.28 -2.96
C THR A 128 3.37 2.95 -3.41
N LEU A 129 4.02 2.90 -4.56
CA LEU A 129 4.81 1.77 -5.02
C LEU A 129 6.26 2.19 -5.14
N TYR A 130 7.14 1.40 -4.53
CA TYR A 130 8.57 1.44 -4.73
C TYR A 130 9.01 0.30 -5.64
N THR A 131 9.85 0.59 -6.63
CA THR A 131 10.33 -0.39 -7.63
C THR A 131 11.77 -0.85 -7.42
N GLY A 132 12.37 -0.56 -6.27
CA GLY A 132 13.81 -0.75 -6.03
C GLY A 132 14.66 0.42 -6.53
N THR A 133 14.09 1.32 -7.33
CA THR A 133 14.81 2.46 -7.92
C THR A 133 13.99 3.75 -7.95
N SER A 134 12.68 3.64 -8.10
CA SER A 134 11.76 4.78 -8.25
C SER A 134 10.54 4.60 -7.37
N ILE A 135 9.88 5.72 -7.06
CA ILE A 135 8.61 5.74 -6.35
C ILE A 135 7.54 6.32 -7.26
N TYR A 136 6.35 5.72 -7.16
CA TYR A 136 5.14 6.16 -7.83
C TYR A 136 4.03 6.24 -6.79
N SER A 137 3.32 7.36 -6.73
CA SER A 137 2.26 7.57 -5.76
C SER A 137 1.07 8.31 -6.37
N THR A 138 -0.11 8.04 -5.83
CA THR A 138 -1.32 8.81 -6.07
C THR A 138 -2.21 8.74 -4.83
N TYR A 139 -3.26 9.54 -4.80
CA TYR A 139 -4.13 9.69 -3.64
C TYR A 139 -5.61 9.84 -4.05
N GLY A 140 -6.48 9.72 -3.06
CA GLY A 140 -7.86 10.16 -3.12
C GLY A 140 -8.36 10.64 -1.77
N GLU A 141 -9.53 11.27 -1.75
CA GLU A 141 -10.11 11.78 -0.51
C GLU A 141 -10.66 10.63 0.36
N ASP A 142 -10.36 10.61 1.67
CA ASP A 142 -10.94 9.64 2.62
C ASP A 142 -12.47 9.68 2.56
N THR A 143 -13.06 10.86 2.31
CA THR A 143 -14.52 11.03 2.20
C THR A 143 -15.20 10.22 1.09
N VAL A 144 -14.44 9.61 0.16
CA VAL A 144 -14.99 8.73 -0.87
C VAL A 144 -15.66 7.49 -0.26
N LEU A 145 -15.03 6.86 0.74
CA LEU A 145 -15.58 5.69 1.45
C LEU A 145 -15.53 5.80 2.98
N ASN A 146 -14.74 6.73 3.53
CA ASN A 146 -14.36 6.86 4.94
C ASN A 146 -13.68 5.59 5.48
N ALA A 147 -12.73 5.06 4.71
CA ALA A 147 -12.08 3.78 4.96
C ALA A 147 -11.33 3.76 6.31
N SER A 148 -10.79 4.90 6.73
CA SER A 148 -10.13 5.08 8.04
C SER A 148 -10.99 4.65 9.24
N SER A 149 -12.32 4.67 9.11
CA SER A 149 -13.27 4.28 10.15
C SER A 149 -13.63 2.79 10.14
N GLY A 150 -13.29 2.07 9.06
CA GLY A 150 -13.69 0.68 8.80
C GLY A 150 -12.54 -0.32 8.59
N TRP A 151 -11.31 0.16 8.36
CA TRP A 151 -10.16 -0.70 8.07
C TRP A 151 -9.58 -1.40 9.31
N THR A 152 -9.71 -2.72 9.37
CA THR A 152 -9.23 -3.58 10.46
C THR A 152 -8.37 -4.75 10.01
N GLU A 153 -8.47 -5.17 8.75
CA GLU A 153 -7.67 -6.25 8.16
C GLU A 153 -7.08 -5.78 6.83
N ALA A 154 -5.86 -6.23 6.53
CA ALA A 154 -5.16 -5.96 5.28
C ALA A 154 -4.66 -7.28 4.70
N GLU A 155 -4.97 -7.51 3.43
CA GLU A 155 -4.44 -8.60 2.61
C GLU A 155 -3.46 -8.01 1.61
N PHE A 156 -2.28 -8.60 1.47
CA PHE A 156 -1.33 -8.26 0.42
C PHE A 156 -0.82 -9.50 -0.30
N ASN A 157 -0.82 -9.45 -1.63
CA ASN A 157 -0.18 -10.48 -2.46
C ASN A 157 0.02 -10.02 -3.92
N VAL A 158 0.61 -10.90 -4.72
CA VAL A 158 0.53 -10.90 -6.19
C VAL A 158 -0.74 -11.63 -6.61
N PHE A 159 -1.51 -10.99 -7.48
CA PHE A 159 -2.76 -11.50 -8.02
C PHE A 159 -2.75 -11.43 -9.54
N GLY A 160 -3.71 -12.09 -10.18
CA GLY A 160 -4.00 -11.89 -11.60
C GLY A 160 -4.25 -10.42 -11.94
N TYR A 161 -4.11 -10.07 -13.22
CA TYR A 161 -4.25 -8.69 -13.70
C TYR A 161 -5.64 -8.11 -13.36
N ASP A 162 -6.70 -8.84 -13.65
CA ASP A 162 -8.06 -8.40 -13.40
C ASP A 162 -9.06 -9.57 -13.37
N SER A 163 -10.34 -9.26 -13.24
CA SER A 163 -11.43 -10.25 -13.32
C SER A 163 -11.47 -11.09 -14.62
N SER A 164 -10.80 -10.67 -15.70
CA SER A 164 -10.72 -11.39 -16.99
C SER A 164 -9.50 -12.32 -17.08
N GLY A 165 -8.42 -11.99 -16.37
CA GLY A 165 -7.26 -12.84 -16.08
C GLY A 165 -7.03 -12.97 -14.58
N PRO A 166 -7.93 -13.62 -13.82
CA PRO A 166 -7.96 -13.52 -12.36
C PRO A 166 -6.91 -14.37 -11.65
N VAL A 167 -5.99 -15.00 -12.39
CA VAL A 167 -4.97 -15.88 -11.82
C VAL A 167 -3.59 -15.52 -12.37
N ALA A 168 -2.70 -15.02 -11.52
CA ALA A 168 -1.27 -14.94 -11.85
C ALA A 168 -0.66 -16.35 -11.81
N THR A 169 -0.10 -16.81 -12.93
CA THR A 169 0.33 -18.20 -13.07
C THR A 169 1.85 -18.34 -13.07
N PHE A 170 2.41 -18.69 -11.92
CA PHE A 170 3.84 -18.91 -11.74
C PHE A 170 4.31 -20.28 -12.24
N SER A 171 5.55 -20.32 -12.75
CA SER A 171 6.25 -21.55 -13.13
C SER A 171 6.71 -22.36 -11.91
N SER A 172 6.88 -23.66 -12.10
CA SER A 172 7.41 -24.56 -11.05
C SER A 172 8.82 -24.13 -10.61
N GLY A 173 9.11 -24.32 -9.33
CA GLY A 173 10.30 -23.81 -8.66
C GLY A 173 10.11 -22.42 -8.05
N THR A 174 8.90 -21.84 -8.12
CA THR A 174 8.62 -20.52 -7.53
C THR A 174 8.41 -20.60 -6.01
N LEU A 175 9.01 -19.66 -5.29
CA LEU A 175 8.82 -19.38 -3.87
C LEU A 175 8.70 -17.88 -3.67
N LEU A 176 7.56 -17.43 -3.13
CA LEU A 176 7.38 -16.05 -2.68
C LEU A 176 7.46 -16.00 -1.16
N SER A 177 8.27 -15.09 -0.64
CA SER A 177 8.25 -14.72 0.78
C SER A 177 7.53 -13.41 0.91
N VAL A 178 6.35 -13.41 1.53
CA VAL A 178 5.47 -12.25 1.60
C VAL A 178 5.50 -11.67 3.00
N GLU A 179 5.64 -10.35 3.08
CA GLU A 179 5.55 -9.58 4.31
C GLU A 179 4.36 -8.63 4.21
N THR A 180 3.50 -8.66 5.23
CA THR A 180 2.37 -7.73 5.34
C THR A 180 2.42 -7.04 6.68
N MET A 181 2.81 -5.77 6.66
CA MET A 181 2.88 -4.93 7.84
C MET A 181 1.58 -4.15 8.00
N VAL A 182 1.13 -3.98 9.24
CA VAL A 182 -0.01 -3.12 9.56
C VAL A 182 0.33 -2.22 10.73
N SER A 183 -0.15 -0.99 10.68
CA SER A 183 0.02 -0.04 11.78
C SER A 183 -1.26 0.77 12.02
N ASN A 184 -1.48 1.08 13.29
CA ASN A 184 -2.49 2.02 13.77
C ASN A 184 -1.86 3.23 14.48
N GLY A 185 -0.53 3.39 14.39
CA GLY A 185 0.25 4.43 15.05
C GLY A 185 0.45 4.27 16.57
N ALA A 186 -0.07 3.20 17.19
CA ALA A 186 -0.02 3.02 18.65
C ALA A 186 0.42 1.63 19.12
N SER A 187 0.01 0.56 18.42
CA SER A 187 0.30 -0.82 18.79
C SER A 187 1.60 -1.31 18.17
N LYS A 188 2.42 -1.97 18.99
CA LYS A 188 3.65 -2.67 18.58
C LYS A 188 3.48 -4.20 18.65
N SER A 189 2.26 -4.67 18.96
CA SER A 189 1.93 -6.09 19.09
C SER A 189 1.78 -6.74 17.73
N ALA A 190 2.20 -8.00 17.63
CA ALA A 190 2.09 -8.78 16.40
C ALA A 190 0.63 -8.84 15.89
N PRO A 191 0.38 -8.78 14.57
CA PRO A 191 -0.96 -8.85 14.02
C PRO A 191 -1.52 -10.27 14.15
N THR A 192 -2.85 -10.40 14.18
CA THR A 192 -3.51 -11.71 14.08
C THR A 192 -3.62 -12.13 12.62
N VAL A 193 -3.36 -13.40 12.32
CA VAL A 193 -3.54 -13.95 10.97
C VAL A 193 -4.97 -14.45 10.82
N THR A 194 -5.62 -14.07 9.73
CA THR A 194 -6.91 -14.60 9.30
C THR A 194 -6.72 -15.33 7.96
N ASP A 195 -7.28 -16.54 7.84
CA ASP A 195 -7.27 -17.30 6.59
C ASP A 195 -8.47 -16.85 5.74
N THR A 196 -8.37 -15.64 5.20
CA THR A 196 -9.41 -15.00 4.40
C THR A 196 -8.78 -14.12 3.33
N GLY A 197 -9.50 -13.91 2.23
CA GLY A 197 -9.11 -12.99 1.16
C GLY A 197 -10.28 -12.08 0.81
N TYR A 198 -9.98 -10.90 0.28
CA TYR A 198 -10.98 -9.86 0.00
C TYR A 198 -11.17 -9.58 -1.48
N THR A 199 -10.30 -10.14 -2.31
CA THR A 199 -10.32 -9.97 -3.76
C THR A 199 -10.77 -11.25 -4.46
N PHE A 200 -11.22 -11.13 -5.72
CA PHE A 200 -11.60 -12.29 -6.53
C PHE A 200 -10.41 -12.90 -7.25
N GLU A 201 -9.39 -12.08 -7.51
CA GLU A 201 -8.14 -12.46 -8.13
C GLU A 201 -7.31 -13.35 -7.19
N SER A 202 -6.40 -14.12 -7.78
CA SER A 202 -5.60 -15.14 -7.08
C SER A 202 -4.26 -15.35 -7.78
N ASN A 203 -3.44 -16.23 -7.22
CA ASN A 203 -2.29 -16.82 -7.89
C ASN A 203 -2.32 -18.35 -7.73
N ASN A 204 -1.49 -19.06 -8.50
CA ASN A 204 -1.46 -20.53 -8.48
C ASN A 204 -0.52 -21.14 -7.42
N LEU A 205 0.02 -20.35 -6.50
CA LEU A 205 0.90 -20.83 -5.45
C LEU A 205 0.11 -21.45 -4.29
N THR A 206 0.79 -22.25 -3.48
CA THR A 206 0.22 -22.84 -2.26
C THR A 206 0.83 -22.20 -1.03
N LEU A 207 -0.01 -21.69 -0.13
CA LEU A 207 0.39 -21.16 1.17
C LEU A 207 1.12 -22.24 2.00
N ALA A 208 2.31 -21.89 2.49
CA ALA A 208 3.12 -22.74 3.34
C ALA A 208 2.48 -22.87 4.74
N PRO A 209 2.65 -24.02 5.43
CA PRO A 209 2.10 -24.20 6.78
C PRO A 209 2.63 -23.24 7.85
N LEU A 210 3.82 -22.67 7.62
CA LEU A 210 4.45 -21.73 8.55
C LEU A 210 4.00 -20.31 8.21
N VAL A 211 3.32 -19.67 9.16
CA VAL A 211 3.05 -18.23 9.17
C VAL A 211 3.60 -17.65 10.46
N CYS A 212 4.32 -16.54 10.34
CA CYS A 212 4.99 -15.87 11.44
C CYS A 212 4.28 -14.56 11.76
N GLN A 213 3.98 -14.34 13.03
CA GLN A 213 3.40 -13.11 13.55
C GLN A 213 4.49 -12.39 14.33
N VAL A 214 4.91 -11.23 13.83
CA VAL A 214 6.08 -10.53 14.36
C VAL A 214 5.65 -9.23 15.03
N ALA A 215 5.95 -9.12 16.32
CA ALA A 215 5.87 -7.86 17.04
C ALA A 215 7.13 -7.05 16.71
N ASP A 216 6.94 -5.83 16.24
CA ASP A 216 8.04 -4.93 15.90
C ASP A 216 7.70 -3.53 16.44
N PRO A 217 8.62 -2.89 17.19
CA PRO A 217 8.45 -1.51 17.60
C PRO A 217 8.15 -0.57 16.44
N ASN A 218 8.69 -0.81 15.26
CA ASN A 218 8.61 0.07 14.10
C ASN A 218 7.53 -0.33 13.07
N GLY A 219 6.73 -1.35 13.38
CA GLY A 219 5.65 -1.80 12.51
C GLY A 219 5.41 -3.31 12.57
N PRO A 220 4.42 -3.79 13.34
CA PRO A 220 4.16 -5.21 13.45
C PRO A 220 3.66 -5.79 12.13
N TYR A 221 4.13 -6.99 11.78
CA TYR A 221 3.86 -7.61 10.49
C TYR A 221 3.60 -9.11 10.61
N ILE A 222 3.01 -9.66 9.55
CA ILE A 222 2.99 -11.10 9.32
C ILE A 222 3.97 -11.43 8.19
N TRP A 223 4.58 -12.60 8.29
CA TRP A 223 5.42 -13.17 7.25
C TRP A 223 4.91 -14.57 6.92
N PHE A 224 4.80 -14.87 5.64
CA PHE A 224 4.44 -16.20 5.16
C PHE A 224 5.13 -16.48 3.83
N GLN A 225 5.05 -17.74 3.40
CA GLN A 225 5.55 -18.14 2.10
C GLN A 225 4.46 -18.81 1.29
N GLU A 226 4.51 -18.62 -0.02
CA GLU A 226 3.72 -19.37 -0.98
C GLU A 226 4.66 -20.00 -2.00
N SER A 227 4.34 -21.20 -2.48
CA SER A 227 5.23 -21.92 -3.38
C SER A 227 4.51 -22.77 -4.41
N TYR A 228 5.19 -22.99 -5.53
CA TYR A 228 4.84 -24.01 -6.51
C TYR A 228 6.10 -24.76 -6.92
N GLY A 229 6.27 -25.99 -6.45
CA GLY A 229 7.44 -26.83 -6.76
C GLY A 229 8.75 -26.43 -6.03
N ALA A 230 8.73 -25.37 -5.22
CA ALA A 230 9.82 -25.02 -4.31
C ALA A 230 9.56 -25.57 -2.89
N THR A 231 10.60 -25.58 -2.05
CA THR A 231 10.48 -25.98 -0.63
C THR A 231 10.46 -24.74 0.26
N PRO A 232 9.34 -24.47 0.97
CA PRO A 232 9.28 -23.37 1.93
C PRO A 232 10.21 -23.56 3.13
N ALA A 233 10.54 -22.46 3.80
CA ALA A 233 11.29 -22.44 5.04
C ALA A 233 10.50 -23.07 6.20
N THR A 234 11.23 -23.61 7.16
CA THR A 234 10.69 -24.26 8.36
C THR A 234 10.81 -23.41 9.62
N THR A 235 11.39 -22.22 9.50
CA THR A 235 11.62 -21.27 10.62
C THR A 235 11.34 -19.85 10.18
N CYS A 236 10.80 -19.03 11.10
CA CYS A 236 10.62 -17.60 10.86
C CYS A 236 11.97 -16.90 10.62
N PRO A 237 12.00 -15.84 9.79
CA PRO A 237 13.17 -14.98 9.70
C PRO A 237 13.47 -14.36 11.08
N VAL A 238 14.70 -14.54 11.55
CA VAL A 238 15.17 -14.01 12.84
C VAL A 238 15.91 -12.70 12.64
N THR A 239 15.22 -11.65 12.22
CA THR A 239 15.73 -10.27 12.33
C THR A 239 14.62 -9.27 12.05
N PRO A 240 14.11 -8.55 13.06
CA PRO A 240 13.49 -7.26 12.82
C PRO A 240 14.62 -6.30 12.40
N ASN A 241 14.78 -6.06 11.10
CA ASN A 241 15.72 -5.07 10.57
C ASN A 241 15.09 -3.68 10.54
N SER A 242 14.24 -3.37 11.50
CA SER A 242 13.58 -2.08 11.49
C SER A 242 14.56 -0.97 11.87
N LEU A 243 14.79 -0.06 10.91
CA LEU A 243 15.60 1.12 11.16
C LEU A 243 14.85 2.08 12.09
N PRO A 244 15.55 2.86 12.93
CA PRO A 244 14.91 3.82 13.82
C PRO A 244 14.18 4.93 13.07
N ALA A 245 13.00 5.33 13.55
CA ALA A 245 12.24 6.48 13.07
C ALA A 245 13.08 7.79 12.96
N PRO A 246 12.80 8.69 12.00
CA PRO A 246 13.45 9.99 11.94
C PRO A 246 13.14 10.85 13.17
N THR A 247 14.08 11.72 13.51
CA THR A 247 13.81 12.83 14.43
C THR A 247 13.19 13.99 13.67
N VAL A 248 12.04 14.48 14.14
CA VAL A 248 11.34 15.64 13.57
C VAL A 248 11.58 16.87 14.44
N THR A 249 11.94 17.98 13.79
CA THR A 249 12.06 19.30 14.42
C THR A 249 11.20 20.31 13.68
N THR A 250 10.44 21.11 14.42
CA THR A 250 9.62 22.18 13.87
C THR A 250 10.26 23.52 14.20
N THR A 251 10.37 24.37 13.18
CA THR A 251 10.81 25.75 13.34
C THR A 251 9.63 26.65 13.03
N GLY A 252 9.28 27.50 14.01
CA GLY A 252 8.08 28.32 14.01
C GLY A 252 7.97 29.29 12.83
N PRO A 253 6.84 29.99 12.69
CA PRO A 253 6.58 30.81 11.52
C PRO A 253 7.65 31.90 11.36
N THR A 254 8.37 31.86 10.25
CA THR A 254 9.39 32.87 9.92
C THR A 254 8.74 34.05 9.20
N GLY A 255 8.14 34.97 9.95
CA GLY A 255 7.73 36.30 9.47
C GLY A 255 6.63 36.36 8.39
N THR A 256 6.24 35.25 7.78
CA THR A 256 5.25 35.16 6.68
C THR A 256 4.28 33.98 6.82
N GLU A 257 3.97 33.54 8.05
CA GLU A 257 3.03 32.42 8.33
C GLU A 257 3.44 31.05 7.75
N ILE A 258 4.71 30.88 7.33
CA ILE A 258 5.25 29.61 6.84
C ILE A 258 5.97 28.86 7.97
N GLU A 259 5.56 27.62 8.23
CA GLU A 259 6.25 26.69 9.13
C GLU A 259 7.24 25.81 8.35
N THR A 260 8.39 25.52 8.98
CA THR A 260 9.38 24.59 8.42
C THR A 260 9.48 23.35 9.30
N PHE A 261 9.23 22.19 8.68
CA PHE A 261 9.42 20.88 9.27
C PHE A 261 10.73 20.30 8.77
N SER A 262 11.66 20.02 9.68
CA SER A 262 12.98 19.43 9.41
C SER A 262 13.03 18.00 9.91
N PHE A 263 13.47 17.10 9.05
CA PHE A 263 13.55 15.65 9.29
C PHE A 263 15.00 15.23 9.27
N THR A 264 15.45 14.50 10.30
CA THR A 264 16.81 13.94 10.38
C THR A 264 16.71 12.43 10.54
N TRP A 265 17.39 11.67 9.66
CA TRP A 265 17.42 10.22 9.73
C TRP A 265 18.75 9.67 10.29
N PRO A 266 18.74 8.47 10.91
CA PRO A 266 19.97 7.74 11.19
C PRO A 266 20.74 7.48 9.89
N ASN A 267 22.07 7.63 9.91
CA ASN A 267 22.88 7.35 8.73
C ASN A 267 23.01 5.82 8.54
N VAL A 268 22.18 5.25 7.66
CA VAL A 268 22.19 3.82 7.35
C VAL A 268 22.66 3.61 5.91
N SER A 269 23.72 2.82 5.76
CA SER A 269 24.30 2.52 4.44
C SER A 269 23.27 1.83 3.55
N GLY A 270 22.92 2.45 2.43
CA GLY A 270 21.97 1.91 1.45
C GLY A 270 20.52 2.35 1.67
N ALA A 271 20.20 3.07 2.75
CA ALA A 271 18.86 3.58 2.98
C ALA A 271 18.51 4.73 2.02
N THR A 272 17.28 4.72 1.50
CA THR A 272 16.70 5.84 0.75
C THR A 272 15.49 6.37 1.51
N TYR A 273 15.36 7.70 1.61
CA TYR A 273 14.27 8.37 2.34
C TYR A 273 13.39 9.17 1.39
N TYR A 274 12.11 9.28 1.73
CA TYR A 274 11.12 9.97 0.91
C TYR A 274 10.22 10.84 1.76
N LEU A 275 9.69 11.89 1.13
CA LEU A 275 8.74 12.78 1.73
C LEU A 275 7.71 13.20 0.69
N MET A 276 6.44 13.03 1.07
CA MET A 276 5.30 13.44 0.28
C MET A 276 4.54 14.54 1.02
N SER A 277 3.86 15.39 0.26
CA SER A 277 3.00 16.44 0.80
C SER A 277 1.62 16.35 0.16
N ARG A 278 0.59 16.80 0.91
CA ARG A 278 -0.83 16.76 0.51
C ARG A 278 -1.15 17.46 -0.82
N ASN A 279 -0.22 18.28 -1.32
CA ASN A 279 -0.36 18.99 -2.60
C ASN A 279 0.39 18.31 -3.77
N GLY A 280 0.86 17.06 -3.61
CA GLY A 280 1.54 16.31 -4.67
C GLY A 280 2.95 16.81 -5.01
N ALA A 281 3.58 17.59 -4.12
CA ALA A 281 5.01 17.84 -4.24
C ALA A 281 5.74 16.63 -3.65
N ASP A 282 6.14 15.72 -4.53
CA ASP A 282 7.02 14.60 -4.22
C ASP A 282 8.46 15.11 -4.17
N SER A 283 9.16 14.80 -3.08
CA SER A 283 10.60 15.03 -3.03
C SER A 283 11.31 13.75 -2.65
N THR A 284 12.13 13.25 -3.57
CA THR A 284 13.14 12.24 -3.25
C THR A 284 14.21 12.90 -2.40
N ILE A 285 14.47 12.35 -1.21
CA ILE A 285 15.47 12.93 -0.33
C ILE A 285 16.77 12.19 -0.55
N THR A 286 17.78 12.92 -1.02
CA THR A 286 19.15 12.40 -1.10
C THR A 286 19.91 12.81 0.16
N GLY A 287 20.12 11.86 1.06
CA GLY A 287 20.87 12.03 2.31
C GLY A 287 20.02 11.97 3.58
N ASN A 288 20.63 12.32 4.72
CA ASN A 288 20.03 12.13 6.05
C ASN A 288 19.25 13.35 6.55
N TYR A 289 18.89 14.29 5.67
CA TYR A 289 18.17 15.51 6.02
C TYR A 289 17.25 16.02 4.90
N SER A 290 16.03 16.43 5.27
CA SER A 290 15.11 17.17 4.38
C SER A 290 14.29 18.19 5.16
N ALA A 291 13.78 19.21 4.45
CA ALA A 291 12.92 20.23 5.00
C ALA A 291 11.72 20.50 4.08
N VAL A 292 10.54 20.67 4.69
CA VAL A 292 9.29 21.00 4.01
C VAL A 292 8.78 22.35 4.49
N TYR A 293 8.30 23.16 3.54
CA TYR A 293 7.71 24.45 3.81
C TYR A 293 6.19 24.34 3.62
N ILE A 294 5.45 24.75 4.63
CA ILE A 294 3.99 24.65 4.65
C ILE A 294 3.40 26.05 4.83
N SER A 295 2.56 26.48 3.89
CA SER A 295 1.86 27.77 4.00
C SER A 295 0.64 27.67 4.92
N CYS A 296 0.00 28.80 5.18
CA CYS A 296 -1.10 28.91 6.13
C CYS A 296 -2.31 28.05 5.72
N GLN A 297 -2.96 27.46 6.72
CA GLN A 297 -4.05 26.47 6.58
C GLN A 297 -3.74 25.21 5.77
N GLN A 298 -2.47 24.88 5.57
CA GLN A 298 -2.09 23.61 4.93
C GLN A 298 -1.82 22.53 5.98
N THR A 299 -2.20 21.30 5.60
CA THR A 299 -1.74 20.07 6.27
C THR A 299 -0.75 19.38 5.33
N VAL A 300 0.39 18.95 5.86
CA VAL A 300 1.29 18.02 5.18
C VAL A 300 1.30 16.72 5.96
N ASP A 301 1.06 15.64 5.24
CA ASP A 301 1.16 14.28 5.75
C ASP A 301 2.52 13.75 5.29
N VAL A 302 3.51 13.73 6.19
CA VAL A 302 4.84 13.21 5.87
C VAL A 302 4.84 11.71 6.10
N GLN A 303 5.07 10.97 5.03
CA GLN A 303 5.31 9.53 5.03
C GLN A 303 6.75 9.28 4.61
N PHE A 304 7.42 8.35 5.28
CA PHE A 304 8.80 7.97 4.97
C PHE A 304 8.90 6.44 4.92
N SER A 305 9.50 5.89 3.87
CA SER A 305 9.94 4.49 3.82
C SER A 305 11.47 4.43 3.81
N SER A 306 12.06 3.30 4.20
CA SER A 306 13.48 3.06 3.94
C SER A 306 13.73 1.62 3.50
N CYS A 307 14.46 1.47 2.41
CA CYS A 307 14.84 0.15 1.91
C CYS A 307 16.33 -0.09 2.09
N ASP A 308 16.71 -1.33 2.40
CA ASP A 308 18.09 -1.81 2.29
C ASP A 308 18.18 -3.00 1.32
N ALA A 309 19.37 -3.61 1.21
CA ALA A 309 19.61 -4.77 0.33
C ALA A 309 18.89 -6.06 0.80
N ALA A 310 18.32 -6.09 1.99
CA ALA A 310 17.60 -7.22 2.58
C ALA A 310 16.07 -7.04 2.53
N GLY A 311 15.57 -5.86 2.19
CA GLY A 311 14.15 -5.57 2.02
C GLY A 311 13.80 -4.12 2.38
N CYS A 312 12.56 -3.72 2.11
CA CYS A 312 12.00 -2.52 2.70
C CYS A 312 11.37 -2.92 4.04
N GLY A 313 11.90 -2.39 5.14
CA GLY A 313 11.00 -2.07 6.25
C GLY A 313 10.32 -0.74 5.93
N TRP A 314 9.37 -0.31 6.77
CA TRP A 314 8.85 1.07 6.94
C TRP A 314 7.50 1.42 6.32
N PRO A 315 6.60 1.97 7.16
CA PRO A 315 6.77 3.23 7.88
C PRO A 315 6.12 3.25 9.29
N GLU A 316 6.78 3.89 10.27
CA GLU A 316 6.19 4.06 11.61
C GLU A 316 5.58 5.44 11.87
N THR A 317 5.58 6.42 10.96
CA THR A 317 4.90 7.69 11.28
C THR A 317 4.39 8.44 10.06
N VAL A 318 3.06 8.50 9.93
CA VAL A 318 2.38 9.60 9.22
C VAL A 318 2.44 10.79 10.16
N LEU A 319 3.31 11.76 9.90
CA LEU A 319 3.33 12.99 10.68
C LEU A 319 2.37 14.00 10.05
N ASN A 320 1.23 14.21 10.70
CA ASN A 320 0.27 15.24 10.32
C ASN A 320 0.78 16.60 10.83
N ALA A 321 1.54 17.29 9.99
CA ALA A 321 1.99 18.65 10.22
C ALA A 321 0.90 19.62 9.74
N LYS A 322 0.17 20.26 10.66
CA LYS A 322 -0.90 21.21 10.32
C LYS A 322 -0.53 22.62 10.72
N ASN A 323 -0.38 23.49 9.72
CA ASN A 323 -0.34 24.92 9.94
C ASN A 323 -1.79 25.41 10.19
N THR A 324 -2.08 25.86 11.41
CA THR A 324 -3.42 26.33 11.80
C THR A 324 -3.60 27.85 11.65
N HIS A 325 -2.57 28.58 11.23
CA HIS A 325 -2.64 30.02 11.04
C HIS A 325 -3.54 30.37 9.85
N GLN A 326 -4.39 31.39 10.03
CA GLN A 326 -5.21 31.95 8.95
C GLN A 326 -4.36 32.87 8.07
N CYS A 327 -4.51 32.74 6.75
CA CYS A 327 -3.87 33.64 5.80
C CYS A 327 -4.40 35.06 5.99
N ASN A 328 -3.50 36.04 6.18
CA ASN A 328 -3.84 37.47 6.10
C ASN A 328 -3.89 37.98 4.66
#